data_AF-A0A819J891-F1
#
_entry.id   AF-A0A819J891-F1
#
_cell.length_a   1.000
_cell.length_b   1.000
_cell.length_c   1.000
_cell.angle_alpha   90.00
_cell.angle_beta   90.00
_cell.angle_gamma   90.00
#
_symmetry.space_group_name_H-M   'P 1'
#
loop_
_entity.id
_entity.type
_entity.pdbx_description
1 polymer ?
#
loop_
_entity_poly.entity_id
_entity_poly.type
_entity_poly.pdbx_seq_one_letter_code
_entity_poly.pdbx_strand_id
1 'polypeptide(L)'
;MTTKTSDDEYWSVKDFQKDDDTESVVSDDTRSENLDDYLNEASSRSSTASVIVESISLAHRQEMDAIKADLNKKDQENRSLQAQLHAANEEMQRELSNNEQKTAEQEAAFEKLLKKITQLNDAQKRVKAEQDETRRIEQAIKAIDYKDIEIEIVQDFFTPKFSLILDNLKKTITKFGNYPIDKILKMLFEKKGKSYIVTIVGFPEHHETFKTILKRIRHLVRLKQGAIDFHQRKLDRMKNTIKVNLSKVQQKTQYWKEYKKSLVQFINEKSIEYTKMFNDYIGEKMSSLTEQCISNDLTSIKTEIHSQTNNFMRDNNLLFKEIESLKFQALEEFIQQNITIQRNHLEKKPTPTAISTLEKFIEKVRNILKTNPRFIGHEIKHYGMIPDLLQRLMIYYCCFKIQLPLYESSLELLDKIEQNTVTTIATSTGS
;
A
#
# COMPACT_ATOMS: atom_id res chain seq x y z
N MET A 1 55.84 7.47 -13.57
CA MET A 1 56.26 6.43 -12.62
C MET A 1 55.25 5.29 -12.78
N THR A 2 55.61 4.08 -13.26
CA THR A 2 56.51 3.05 -12.67
C THR A 2 55.94 2.50 -11.36
N THR A 3 55.70 1.19 -11.15
CA THR A 3 55.98 -0.05 -11.94
C THR A 3 54.95 -1.15 -11.54
N LYS A 4 54.77 -2.31 -12.21
CA LYS A 4 55.50 -3.62 -12.08
C LYS A 4 56.03 -3.93 -10.65
N THR A 5 56.09 -5.15 -10.11
CA THR A 5 55.64 -6.53 -10.46
C THR A 5 55.26 -7.22 -9.11
N SER A 6 54.95 -8.51 -8.89
CA SER A 6 54.97 -9.80 -9.63
C SER A 6 53.82 -10.67 -9.04
N ASP A 7 53.36 -11.80 -9.58
CA ASP A 7 53.95 -13.08 -10.04
C ASP A 7 54.44 -14.02 -8.89
N ASP A 8 53.65 -15.08 -8.72
CA ASP A 8 53.75 -16.35 -7.98
C ASP A 8 55.08 -16.81 -7.34
N GLU A 9 54.98 -17.36 -6.13
CA GLU A 9 56.07 -18.04 -5.41
C GLU A 9 56.38 -19.41 -6.02
N TYR A 10 57.52 -19.52 -6.72
CA TYR A 10 58.04 -20.79 -7.23
C TYR A 10 59.31 -21.20 -6.46
N TRP A 11 59.20 -22.14 -5.53
CA TRP A 11 60.34 -22.77 -4.87
C TRP A 11 60.29 -24.29 -4.94
N SER A 12 61.10 -24.84 -5.83
CA SER A 12 61.45 -26.26 -5.88
C SER A 12 62.60 -26.53 -4.93
N VAL A 13 62.50 -27.59 -4.12
CA VAL A 13 63.63 -28.17 -3.41
C VAL A 13 63.58 -29.70 -3.60
N LYS A 14 64.39 -30.17 -4.55
CA LYS A 14 65.02 -31.50 -4.47
C LYS A 14 66.24 -31.41 -3.54
N ASP A 15 66.92 -32.54 -3.37
CA ASP A 15 68.24 -32.69 -2.76
C ASP A 15 68.24 -32.68 -1.22
N PHE A 16 69.08 -33.45 -0.52
CA PHE A 16 70.04 -34.47 -0.98
C PHE A 16 70.23 -35.55 0.11
N GLN A 17 70.59 -36.77 -0.31
CA GLN A 17 71.67 -37.51 0.37
C GLN A 17 72.40 -38.46 -0.60
N LYS A 18 73.52 -37.95 -1.16
CA LYS A 18 74.73 -38.73 -1.50
C LYS A 18 75.56 -38.85 -0.18
N ASP A 19 76.79 -39.36 -0.08
CA ASP A 19 77.85 -39.83 -1.01
C ASP A 19 78.31 -41.24 -0.53
N ASP A 20 79.39 -41.93 -0.96
CA ASP A 20 80.63 -41.69 -1.72
C ASP A 20 80.78 -42.82 -2.78
N ASP A 21 81.31 -42.62 -4.00
CA ASP A 21 82.70 -42.30 -4.42
C ASP A 21 83.70 -43.46 -4.12
N THR A 22 84.70 -43.80 -4.96
CA THR A 22 85.38 -43.02 -6.02
C THR A 22 85.78 -43.85 -7.27
N GLU A 23 86.32 -43.18 -8.30
CA GLU A 23 86.73 -43.71 -9.62
C GLU A 23 88.11 -44.42 -9.64
N SER A 24 88.40 -45.21 -10.70
CA SER A 24 89.57 -44.92 -11.57
C SER A 24 89.65 -45.73 -12.90
N VAL A 25 89.76 -44.98 -14.00
CA VAL A 25 90.70 -45.15 -15.14
C VAL A 25 90.69 -46.42 -16.02
N VAL A 26 89.96 -46.26 -17.14
CA VAL A 26 90.31 -46.56 -18.56
C VAL A 26 91.73 -47.08 -18.90
N SER A 27 91.80 -48.16 -19.70
CA SER A 27 92.64 -48.24 -20.92
C SER A 27 92.27 -49.43 -21.84
N ASP A 28 92.25 -49.20 -23.15
CA ASP A 28 92.31 -50.24 -24.19
C ASP A 28 93.74 -50.82 -24.31
N ASP A 29 93.92 -52.06 -24.79
CA ASP A 29 94.25 -52.34 -26.21
C ASP A 29 94.32 -53.88 -26.48
N THR A 30 94.63 -54.23 -27.73
CA THR A 30 94.37 -55.46 -28.50
C THR A 30 95.42 -56.59 -28.43
N ARG A 31 95.15 -57.70 -29.17
CA ARG A 31 96.08 -58.75 -29.68
C ARG A 31 96.56 -59.84 -28.70
N SER A 32 97.01 -61.04 -29.12
CA SER A 32 96.97 -61.72 -30.44
C SER A 32 97.18 -63.25 -30.31
N GLU A 33 96.81 -63.98 -31.36
CA GLU A 33 97.45 -65.20 -31.94
C GLU A 33 97.89 -66.41 -31.07
N ASN A 34 97.32 -67.56 -31.44
CA ASN A 34 97.90 -68.91 -31.61
C ASN A 34 99.38 -69.17 -31.23
N LEU A 35 99.63 -70.37 -30.68
CA LEU A 35 100.51 -71.34 -31.36
C LEU A 35 100.17 -72.80 -30.99
N ASP A 36 100.24 -73.70 -31.98
CA ASP A 36 100.25 -75.15 -31.84
C ASP A 36 101.70 -75.69 -31.74
N ASP A 37 101.87 -77.01 -31.87
CA ASP A 37 103.11 -77.75 -32.22
C ASP A 37 104.17 -78.04 -31.13
N TYR A 38 104.75 -79.27 -31.03
CA TYR A 38 104.35 -80.60 -31.55
C TYR A 38 105.12 -81.74 -30.81
N LEU A 39 105.08 -82.97 -31.39
CA LEU A 39 105.79 -84.23 -31.08
C LEU A 39 107.28 -84.11 -30.65
N ASN A 40 107.98 -85.12 -30.09
CA ASN A 40 107.81 -86.60 -30.09
C ASN A 40 108.34 -87.20 -28.73
N GLU A 41 108.81 -88.44 -28.48
CA GLU A 41 109.14 -89.68 -29.23
C GLU A 41 109.01 -90.91 -28.26
N ALA A 42 108.44 -92.06 -28.65
CA ALA A 42 109.11 -93.35 -29.01
C ALA A 42 110.30 -93.84 -28.10
N SER A 43 110.51 -95.14 -27.78
CA SER A 43 109.77 -96.38 -28.13
C SER A 43 110.21 -97.63 -27.32
N SER A 44 109.34 -98.66 -27.29
CA SER A 44 109.66 -100.12 -27.33
C SER A 44 110.10 -100.95 -26.10
N ARG A 45 109.68 -102.24 -26.13
CA ARG A 45 110.10 -103.45 -25.35
C ARG A 45 109.58 -103.58 -23.89
N SER A 46 109.13 -104.75 -23.39
CA SER A 46 108.83 -106.02 -24.07
C SER A 46 107.86 -106.95 -23.29
N SER A 47 106.92 -107.58 -24.01
CA SER A 47 106.37 -108.94 -23.83
C SER A 47 106.01 -109.51 -22.43
N THR A 48 104.70 -109.62 -22.16
CA THR A 48 104.07 -110.85 -21.62
C THR A 48 102.61 -110.97 -22.09
N ALA A 49 102.06 -112.19 -22.11
CA ALA A 49 100.70 -112.54 -22.59
C ALA A 49 99.58 -111.71 -21.92
N SER A 50 98.63 -111.12 -22.65
CA SER A 50 97.51 -111.75 -23.39
C SER A 50 96.52 -112.49 -22.48
N VAL A 51 95.36 -111.84 -22.20
CA VAL A 51 94.06 -112.42 -21.78
C VAL A 51 92.97 -111.33 -21.53
N ILE A 52 93.35 -110.08 -21.21
CA ILE A 52 92.45 -109.10 -20.55
C ILE A 52 91.67 -108.15 -21.50
N VAL A 53 92.01 -108.07 -22.80
CA VAL A 53 91.57 -106.95 -23.68
C VAL A 53 90.09 -106.96 -24.06
N GLU A 54 89.41 -108.11 -24.01
CA GLU A 54 88.06 -108.27 -24.60
C GLU A 54 86.91 -107.75 -23.70
N SER A 55 87.18 -107.39 -22.45
CA SER A 55 86.13 -106.93 -21.50
C SER A 55 85.85 -105.43 -21.53
N ILE A 56 86.76 -104.61 -22.09
CA ILE A 56 86.68 -103.13 -21.99
C ILE A 56 85.79 -102.51 -23.08
N SER A 57 85.66 -103.17 -24.24
CA SER A 57 84.91 -102.66 -25.39
C SER A 57 83.38 -102.72 -25.22
N LEU A 58 82.88 -103.55 -24.31
CA LEU A 58 81.43 -103.75 -24.10
C LEU A 58 80.81 -102.65 -23.22
N ALA A 59 81.50 -102.26 -22.14
CA ALA A 59 81.00 -101.31 -21.16
C ALA A 59 80.73 -99.92 -21.76
N HIS A 60 81.66 -99.42 -22.58
CA HIS A 60 81.61 -98.05 -23.10
C HIS A 60 80.47 -97.81 -24.11
N ARG A 61 79.90 -98.88 -24.71
CA ARG A 61 78.66 -98.77 -25.50
C ARG A 61 77.43 -98.57 -24.61
N GLN A 62 77.37 -99.23 -23.45
CA GLN A 62 76.21 -99.16 -22.55
C GLN A 62 76.08 -97.78 -21.89
N GLU A 63 77.20 -97.11 -21.59
CA GLU A 63 77.20 -95.72 -21.10
C GLU A 63 76.65 -94.73 -22.13
N MET A 64 77.06 -94.85 -23.39
CA MET A 64 76.65 -93.93 -24.47
C MET A 64 75.14 -94.02 -24.78
N ASP A 65 74.56 -95.22 -24.80
CA ASP A 65 73.12 -95.38 -24.99
C ASP A 65 72.31 -94.87 -23.78
N ALA A 66 72.83 -95.00 -22.55
CA ALA A 66 72.20 -94.45 -21.35
C ALA A 66 72.17 -92.91 -21.35
N ILE A 67 73.28 -92.25 -21.71
CA ILE A 67 73.35 -90.78 -21.85
C ILE A 67 72.35 -90.29 -22.90
N LYS A 68 72.23 -90.99 -24.02
CA LYS A 68 71.32 -90.64 -25.11
C LYS A 68 69.84 -90.79 -24.73
N ALA A 69 69.51 -91.72 -23.84
CA ALA A 69 68.17 -91.88 -23.27
C ALA A 69 67.82 -90.73 -22.30
N ASP A 70 68.72 -90.34 -21.39
CA ASP A 70 68.47 -89.24 -20.45
C ASP A 70 68.36 -87.88 -21.18
N LEU A 71 69.15 -87.66 -22.24
CA LEU A 71 69.04 -86.46 -23.05
C LEU A 71 67.66 -86.32 -23.71
N ASN A 72 67.15 -87.38 -24.35
CA ASN A 72 65.80 -87.38 -24.92
C ASN A 72 64.71 -87.15 -23.87
N LYS A 73 64.86 -87.73 -22.67
CA LYS A 73 63.93 -87.54 -21.55
C LYS A 73 63.89 -86.07 -21.11
N LYS A 74 65.05 -85.43 -20.95
CA LYS A 74 65.14 -83.99 -20.60
C LYS A 74 64.60 -83.09 -21.71
N ASP A 75 64.81 -83.45 -22.97
CA ASP A 75 64.26 -82.71 -24.11
C ASP A 75 62.72 -82.77 -24.13
N GLN A 76 62.13 -83.91 -23.75
CA GLN A 76 60.68 -84.09 -23.62
C GLN A 76 60.12 -83.37 -22.38
N GLU A 77 60.83 -83.38 -21.25
CA GLU A 77 60.50 -82.60 -20.05
C GLU A 77 60.56 -81.09 -20.33
N ASN A 78 61.56 -80.61 -21.07
CA ASN A 78 61.73 -79.20 -21.43
C ASN A 78 60.59 -78.71 -22.36
N ARG A 79 60.20 -79.51 -23.36
CA ARG A 79 59.02 -79.21 -24.21
C ARG A 79 57.71 -79.21 -23.42
N SER A 80 57.56 -80.10 -22.44
CA SER A 80 56.40 -80.10 -21.52
C SER A 80 56.35 -78.83 -20.69
N LEU A 81 57.48 -78.41 -20.12
CA LEU A 81 57.62 -77.17 -19.35
C LEU A 81 57.33 -75.93 -20.21
N GLN A 82 57.86 -75.84 -21.44
CA GLN A 82 57.55 -74.74 -22.36
C GLN A 82 56.06 -74.64 -22.70
N ALA A 83 55.38 -75.77 -22.92
CA ALA A 83 53.94 -75.78 -23.17
C ALA A 83 53.12 -75.30 -21.96
N GLN A 84 53.51 -75.72 -20.73
CA GLN A 84 52.88 -75.26 -19.50
C GLN A 84 53.11 -73.75 -19.26
N LEU A 85 54.31 -73.24 -19.55
CA LEU A 85 54.66 -71.82 -19.42
C LEU A 85 53.88 -70.95 -20.41
N HIS A 86 53.66 -71.42 -21.65
CA HIS A 86 52.81 -70.71 -22.62
C HIS A 86 51.34 -70.66 -22.18
N ALA A 87 50.79 -71.79 -21.69
CA ALA A 87 49.42 -71.85 -21.19
C ALA A 87 49.20 -70.91 -19.99
N ALA A 88 50.12 -70.91 -19.02
CA ALA A 88 50.07 -70.00 -17.87
C ALA A 88 50.16 -68.51 -18.27
N ASN A 89 50.97 -68.17 -19.28
CA ASN A 89 51.06 -66.81 -19.80
C ASN A 89 49.77 -66.37 -20.52
N GLU A 90 49.13 -67.25 -21.29
CA GLU A 90 47.82 -66.96 -21.90
C GLU A 90 46.72 -66.77 -20.86
N GLU A 91 46.70 -67.59 -19.81
CA GLU A 91 45.73 -67.49 -18.72
C GLU A 91 45.93 -66.17 -17.95
N MET A 92 47.18 -65.84 -17.59
CA MET A 92 47.55 -64.57 -16.97
C MET A 92 47.17 -63.35 -17.83
N GLN A 93 47.37 -63.40 -19.15
CA GLN A 93 46.94 -62.31 -20.05
C GLN A 93 45.41 -62.14 -20.08
N ARG A 94 44.65 -63.24 -20.02
CA ARG A 94 43.17 -63.19 -19.95
C ARG A 94 42.70 -62.66 -18.60
N GLU A 95 43.37 -62.99 -17.49
CA GLU A 95 43.05 -62.40 -16.18
C GLU A 95 43.38 -60.91 -16.12
N LEU A 96 44.53 -60.48 -16.65
CA LEU A 96 44.91 -59.07 -16.74
C LEU A 96 43.88 -58.27 -17.54
N SER A 97 43.52 -58.70 -18.76
CA SER A 97 42.55 -58.00 -19.60
C SER A 97 41.14 -57.93 -18.97
N ASN A 98 40.70 -59.00 -18.30
CA ASN A 98 39.44 -58.98 -17.53
C ASN A 98 39.49 -58.04 -16.32
N ASN A 99 40.65 -57.87 -15.69
CA ASN A 99 40.82 -56.95 -14.57
C ASN A 99 40.90 -55.49 -15.06
N GLU A 100 41.62 -55.21 -16.15
CA GLU A 100 41.66 -53.90 -16.81
C GLU A 100 40.26 -53.40 -17.19
N GLN A 101 39.43 -54.26 -17.80
CA GLN A 101 38.05 -53.92 -18.12
C GLN A 101 37.22 -53.64 -16.85
N LYS A 102 37.35 -54.45 -15.80
CA LYS A 102 36.66 -54.22 -14.52
C LYS A 102 37.10 -52.90 -13.87
N THR A 103 38.38 -52.54 -13.93
CA THR A 103 38.85 -51.24 -13.42
C THR A 103 38.30 -50.08 -14.24
N ALA A 104 38.26 -50.17 -15.57
CA ALA A 104 37.66 -49.13 -16.41
C ALA A 104 36.15 -48.96 -16.17
N GLU A 105 35.42 -50.05 -15.94
CA GLU A 105 34.00 -50.02 -15.55
C GLU A 105 33.80 -49.40 -14.15
N GLN A 106 34.68 -49.69 -13.19
CA GLN A 106 34.68 -49.08 -11.85
C GLN A 106 35.03 -47.59 -11.88
N GLU A 107 36.04 -47.18 -12.67
CA GLU A 107 36.41 -45.77 -12.86
C GLU A 107 35.26 -44.98 -13.53
N ALA A 108 34.64 -45.53 -14.58
CA ALA A 108 33.49 -44.92 -15.23
C ALA A 108 32.25 -44.84 -14.30
N ALA A 109 32.10 -45.77 -13.36
CA ALA A 109 31.09 -45.68 -12.31
C ALA A 109 31.45 -44.62 -11.25
N PHE A 110 32.71 -44.55 -10.85
CA PHE A 110 33.23 -43.56 -9.89
C PHE A 110 33.13 -42.13 -10.43
N GLU A 111 33.46 -41.91 -11.70
CA GLU A 111 33.33 -40.60 -12.36
C GLU A 111 31.86 -40.15 -12.46
N LYS A 112 30.92 -41.08 -12.73
CA LYS A 112 29.48 -40.82 -12.67
C LYS A 112 29.01 -40.49 -11.24
N LEU A 113 29.54 -41.17 -10.23
CA LEU A 113 29.26 -40.88 -8.83
C LEU A 113 29.79 -39.49 -8.42
N LEU A 114 31.03 -39.14 -8.80
CA LEU A 114 31.61 -37.81 -8.58
C LEU A 114 30.75 -36.72 -9.23
N LYS A 115 30.38 -36.86 -10.51
CA LYS A 115 29.49 -35.92 -11.21
C LYS A 115 28.15 -35.76 -10.49
N LYS A 116 27.56 -36.84 -9.96
CA LYS A 116 26.33 -36.81 -9.16
C LYS A 116 26.52 -36.16 -7.78
N ILE A 117 27.65 -36.37 -7.12
CA ILE A 117 28.02 -35.69 -5.86
C ILE A 117 28.16 -34.18 -6.08
N THR A 118 28.82 -33.74 -7.15
CA THR A 118 28.94 -32.31 -7.50
C THR A 118 27.56 -31.69 -7.75
N GLN A 119 26.69 -32.35 -8.52
CA GLN A 119 25.31 -31.90 -8.75
C GLN A 119 24.49 -31.81 -7.46
N LEU A 120 24.62 -32.78 -6.56
CA LEU A 120 23.94 -32.75 -5.25
C LEU A 120 24.49 -31.64 -4.33
N ASN A 121 25.80 -31.42 -4.31
CA ASN A 121 26.42 -30.33 -3.56
C ASN A 121 25.96 -28.96 -4.07
N ASP A 122 25.86 -28.76 -5.39
CA ASP A 122 25.39 -27.49 -5.95
C ASP A 122 23.87 -27.30 -5.78
N ALA A 123 23.08 -28.37 -5.82
CA ALA A 123 21.67 -28.33 -5.42
C ALA A 123 21.53 -27.97 -3.92
N GLN A 124 22.35 -28.54 -3.05
CA GLN A 124 22.35 -28.23 -1.61
C GLN A 124 22.77 -26.76 -1.34
N LYS A 125 23.73 -26.21 -2.08
CA LYS A 125 24.08 -24.78 -2.03
C LYS A 125 22.88 -23.90 -2.42
N ARG A 126 22.14 -24.23 -3.48
CA ARG A 126 20.94 -23.51 -3.92
C ARG A 126 19.84 -23.56 -2.87
N VAL A 127 19.48 -24.76 -2.40
CA VAL A 127 18.46 -24.95 -1.34
C VAL A 127 18.84 -24.20 -0.07
N LYS A 128 20.12 -24.17 0.32
CA LYS A 128 20.57 -23.39 1.47
C LYS A 128 20.43 -21.87 1.23
N ALA A 129 20.77 -21.37 0.05
CA ALA A 129 20.59 -19.97 -0.30
C ALA A 129 19.10 -19.57 -0.30
N GLU A 130 18.23 -20.41 -0.86
CA GLU A 130 16.77 -20.25 -0.85
C GLU A 130 16.20 -20.27 0.59
N GLN A 131 16.73 -21.12 1.47
CA GLN A 131 16.36 -21.15 2.90
C GLN A 131 16.83 -19.89 3.64
N ASP A 132 18.08 -19.45 3.44
CA ASP A 132 18.61 -18.23 4.05
C ASP A 132 17.88 -16.97 3.53
N GLU A 133 17.45 -16.95 2.27
CA GLU A 133 16.61 -15.88 1.69
C GLU A 133 15.17 -15.91 2.23
N THR A 134 14.53 -17.08 2.26
CA THR A 134 13.19 -17.26 2.87
C THR A 134 13.19 -16.76 4.32
N ARG A 135 14.21 -17.15 5.10
CA ARG A 135 14.37 -16.75 6.50
C ARG A 135 14.58 -15.24 6.66
N ARG A 136 15.30 -14.58 5.74
CA ARG A 136 15.44 -13.11 5.71
C ARG A 136 14.10 -12.42 5.41
N ILE A 137 13.31 -12.98 4.49
CA ILE A 137 11.97 -12.48 4.14
C ILE A 137 11.01 -12.62 5.34
N GLU A 138 10.98 -13.78 6.00
CA GLU A 138 10.20 -14.00 7.22
C GLU A 138 10.57 -13.03 8.35
N GLN A 139 11.86 -12.76 8.56
CA GLN A 139 12.33 -11.79 9.56
C GLN A 139 12.02 -10.32 9.21
N ALA A 140 11.82 -10.01 7.92
CA ALA A 140 11.44 -8.68 7.45
C ALA A 140 9.92 -8.43 7.60
N ILE A 141 9.09 -9.48 7.54
CA ILE A 141 7.64 -9.39 7.72
C ILE A 141 7.32 -9.18 9.21
N LYS A 142 6.53 -8.15 9.52
CA LYS A 142 6.13 -7.82 10.89
C LYS A 142 4.64 -7.51 10.99
N ALA A 143 4.06 -7.85 12.13
CA ALA A 143 2.77 -7.33 12.56
C ALA A 143 3.01 -6.09 13.44
N ILE A 144 2.35 -4.98 13.14
CA ILE A 144 2.44 -3.74 13.92
C ILE A 144 1.03 -3.21 14.22
N ASP A 145 0.74 -3.06 15.52
CA ASP A 145 -0.50 -2.50 16.06
C ASP A 145 -0.44 -0.97 16.13
N TYR A 146 -1.22 -0.31 15.29
CA TYR A 146 -1.46 1.13 15.36
C TYR A 146 -2.64 1.40 16.28
N LYS A 147 -2.34 1.76 17.53
CA LYS A 147 -3.31 1.95 18.61
C LYS A 147 -3.94 3.35 18.58
N ASP A 148 -5.04 3.48 19.33
CA ASP A 148 -5.74 4.74 19.59
C ASP A 148 -6.14 5.50 18.31
N ILE A 149 -6.60 4.77 17.30
CA ILE A 149 -7.16 5.35 16.08
C ILE A 149 -8.63 5.72 16.34
N GLU A 150 -8.97 6.95 15.97
CA GLU A 150 -10.28 7.56 16.14
C GLU A 150 -11.37 6.77 15.38
N ILE A 151 -12.53 6.53 15.99
CA ILE A 151 -13.61 5.71 15.37
C ILE A 151 -14.02 6.24 13.99
N GLU A 152 -14.16 7.56 13.84
CA GLU A 152 -14.47 8.23 12.56
C GLU A 152 -13.47 7.82 11.46
N ILE A 153 -12.18 7.76 11.78
CA ILE A 153 -11.12 7.41 10.81
C ILE A 153 -11.26 5.96 10.33
N VAL A 154 -11.62 5.04 11.21
CA VAL A 154 -11.85 3.65 10.79
C VAL A 154 -13.16 3.50 10.01
N GLN A 155 -14.26 4.08 10.49
CA GLN A 155 -15.59 3.84 9.93
C GLN A 155 -15.86 4.64 8.65
N ASP A 156 -15.45 5.91 8.59
CA ASP A 156 -15.80 6.82 7.49
C ASP A 156 -14.69 6.90 6.42
N PHE A 157 -13.43 6.59 6.77
CA PHE A 157 -12.27 6.76 5.88
C PHE A 157 -11.59 5.43 5.51
N PHE A 158 -11.18 4.60 6.48
CA PHE A 158 -10.43 3.37 6.19
C PHE A 158 -11.30 2.22 5.70
N THR A 159 -12.46 1.96 6.34
CA THR A 159 -13.35 0.84 5.94
C THR A 159 -13.90 1.03 4.52
N PRO A 160 -14.41 2.23 4.12
CA PRO A 160 -14.97 2.43 2.78
C PRO A 160 -13.91 2.46 1.66
N LYS A 161 -12.63 2.66 2.00
CA LYS A 161 -11.50 2.71 1.06
C LYS A 161 -10.47 1.59 1.29
N PHE A 162 -10.87 0.50 1.96
CA PHE A 162 -9.97 -0.58 2.40
C PHE A 162 -9.16 -1.20 1.26
N SER A 163 -9.81 -1.49 0.12
CA SER A 163 -9.15 -1.97 -1.10
C SER A 163 -8.09 -0.98 -1.60
N LEU A 164 -8.45 0.30 -1.76
CA LEU A 164 -7.54 1.35 -2.21
C LEU A 164 -6.33 1.52 -1.28
N ILE A 165 -6.51 1.38 0.03
CA ILE A 165 -5.40 1.38 1.00
C ILE A 165 -4.48 0.18 0.75
N LEU A 166 -5.03 -1.05 0.68
CA LEU A 166 -4.23 -2.25 0.41
C LEU A 166 -3.49 -2.15 -0.94
N ASP A 167 -4.16 -1.73 -2.01
CA ASP A 167 -3.57 -1.62 -3.34
C ASP A 167 -2.55 -0.47 -3.45
N ASN A 168 -2.61 0.54 -2.58
CA ASN A 168 -1.55 1.52 -2.40
C ASN A 168 -0.33 0.91 -1.69
N LEU A 169 -0.55 0.16 -0.60
CA LEU A 169 0.52 -0.54 0.12
C LEU A 169 1.25 -1.57 -0.76
N LYS A 170 0.54 -2.33 -1.60
CA LYS A 170 1.16 -3.29 -2.55
C LYS A 170 2.15 -2.62 -3.52
N LYS A 171 1.89 -1.37 -3.92
CA LYS A 171 2.72 -0.63 -4.90
C LYS A 171 4.07 -0.18 -4.35
N THR A 172 4.34 -0.23 -3.04
CA THR A 172 5.57 0.31 -2.45
C THR A 172 6.69 -0.72 -2.21
N ILE A 173 6.48 -2.00 -2.56
CA ILE A 173 7.57 -2.99 -2.56
C ILE A 173 8.50 -2.77 -3.76
N THR A 174 9.78 -2.55 -3.47
CA THR A 174 10.85 -2.37 -4.47
C THR A 174 12.03 -3.33 -4.29
N LYS A 175 12.05 -4.16 -3.24
CA LYS A 175 13.25 -4.91 -2.79
C LYS A 175 13.11 -6.43 -2.67
N PHE A 176 11.90 -6.97 -2.54
CA PHE A 176 11.67 -8.39 -2.20
C PHE A 176 11.18 -9.26 -3.38
N GLY A 177 11.38 -8.79 -4.62
CA GLY A 177 11.16 -9.58 -5.84
C GLY A 177 9.71 -10.05 -6.06
N ASN A 178 9.56 -11.13 -6.85
CA ASN A 178 8.27 -11.71 -7.26
C ASN A 178 7.58 -12.54 -6.15
N TYR A 179 7.75 -12.17 -4.87
CA TYR A 179 7.09 -12.86 -3.76
C TYR A 179 5.57 -12.59 -3.79
N PRO A 180 4.71 -13.56 -3.44
CA PRO A 180 3.25 -13.38 -3.50
C PRO A 180 2.71 -12.42 -2.42
N ILE A 181 2.76 -11.11 -2.72
CA ILE A 181 2.41 -10.00 -1.83
C ILE A 181 1.03 -10.20 -1.17
N ASP A 182 0.03 -10.64 -1.94
CA ASP A 182 -1.35 -10.83 -1.49
C ASP A 182 -1.52 -11.91 -0.40
N LYS A 183 -0.52 -12.78 -0.19
CA LYS A 183 -0.53 -13.76 0.91
C LYS A 183 0.02 -13.18 2.23
N ILE A 184 0.85 -12.14 2.13
CA ILE A 184 1.57 -11.51 3.26
C ILE A 184 0.82 -10.27 3.77
N LEU A 185 0.50 -9.33 2.88
CA LEU A 185 -0.07 -8.04 3.26
C LEU A 185 -1.48 -8.22 3.83
N LYS A 186 -1.65 -7.90 5.11
CA LYS A 186 -2.96 -7.93 5.79
C LYS A 186 -3.16 -6.66 6.60
N MET A 187 -4.41 -6.20 6.64
CA MET A 187 -4.85 -5.07 7.45
C MET A 187 -6.09 -5.52 8.23
N LEU A 188 -6.03 -5.41 9.56
CA LEU A 188 -7.07 -5.88 10.48
C LEU A 188 -7.53 -4.72 11.37
N PHE A 189 -8.80 -4.75 11.78
CA PHE A 189 -9.42 -3.73 12.62
C PHE A 189 -10.00 -4.35 13.89
N GLU A 190 -9.52 -3.92 15.06
CA GLU A 190 -10.03 -4.36 16.36
C GLU A 190 -10.57 -3.15 17.14
N LYS A 191 -11.86 -3.16 17.49
CA LYS A 191 -12.48 -2.05 18.23
C LYS A 191 -12.21 -2.19 19.74
N LYS A 192 -11.59 -1.19 20.36
CA LYS A 192 -11.35 -1.13 21.80
C LYS A 192 -12.01 0.10 22.42
N GLY A 193 -13.24 -0.10 22.91
CA GLY A 193 -14.04 0.94 23.54
C GLY A 193 -14.38 2.09 22.60
N LYS A 194 -13.71 3.24 22.80
CA LYS A 194 -13.87 4.49 22.03
C LYS A 194 -12.81 4.69 20.93
N SER A 195 -11.93 3.73 20.70
CA SER A 195 -10.91 3.74 19.64
C SER A 195 -10.85 2.39 18.91
N TYR A 196 -10.01 2.32 17.87
CA TYR A 196 -9.60 1.10 17.21
C TYR A 196 -8.09 0.89 17.34
N ILE A 197 -7.68 -0.38 17.34
CA ILE A 197 -6.37 -0.80 16.87
C ILE A 197 -6.50 -1.18 15.39
N VAL A 198 -5.56 -0.70 14.57
CA VAL A 198 -5.37 -1.21 13.21
C VAL A 198 -4.06 -1.99 13.19
N THR A 199 -4.12 -3.29 12.92
CA THR A 199 -2.92 -4.12 12.78
C THR A 199 -2.57 -4.25 11.30
N ILE A 200 -1.36 -3.82 10.92
CA ILE A 200 -0.79 -4.09 9.59
C ILE A 200 0.18 -5.25 9.72
N VAL A 201 0.09 -6.23 8.82
CA VAL A 201 1.10 -7.29 8.62
C VAL A 201 1.78 -7.04 7.27
N GLY A 202 3.11 -6.93 7.25
CA GLY A 202 3.83 -6.63 6.02
C GLY A 202 5.32 -6.31 6.20
N PHE A 203 5.93 -5.81 5.12
CA PHE A 203 7.31 -5.32 5.11
C PHE A 203 7.43 -3.89 5.69
N PRO A 204 8.64 -3.43 6.08
CA PRO A 204 8.87 -2.07 6.60
C PRO A 204 8.29 -0.96 5.71
N GLU A 205 8.41 -1.11 4.40
CA GLU A 205 7.87 -0.18 3.39
C GLU A 205 6.34 -0.01 3.50
N HIS A 206 5.59 -1.09 3.78
CA HIS A 206 4.14 -1.01 4.01
C HIS A 206 3.82 -0.20 5.27
N HIS A 207 4.63 -0.35 6.34
CA HIS A 207 4.42 0.35 7.60
C HIS A 207 4.66 1.86 7.48
N GLU A 208 5.71 2.31 6.77
CA GLU A 208 5.92 3.75 6.51
C GLU A 208 4.88 4.34 5.56
N THR A 209 4.44 3.57 4.56
CA THR A 209 3.34 3.97 3.67
C THR A 209 2.03 4.13 4.47
N PHE A 210 1.68 3.18 5.33
CA PHE A 210 0.50 3.27 6.18
C PHE A 210 0.57 4.41 7.20
N LYS A 211 1.72 4.63 7.87
CA LYS A 211 1.94 5.80 8.73
C LYS A 211 1.68 7.11 7.99
N THR A 212 2.11 7.19 6.72
CA THR A 212 1.91 8.37 5.87
C THR A 212 0.43 8.58 5.54
N ILE A 213 -0.29 7.52 5.16
CA ILE A 213 -1.74 7.55 4.93
C ILE A 213 -2.49 7.98 6.22
N LEU A 214 -2.23 7.33 7.35
CA LEU A 214 -2.85 7.64 8.64
C LEU A 214 -2.59 9.09 9.08
N LYS A 215 -1.37 9.61 8.91
CA LYS A 215 -1.02 11.01 9.20
C LYS A 215 -1.83 11.98 8.32
N ARG A 216 -2.05 11.65 7.05
CA ARG A 216 -2.83 12.48 6.11
C ARG A 216 -4.32 12.45 6.41
N ILE A 217 -4.90 11.29 6.67
CA ILE A 217 -6.31 11.18 7.06
C ILE A 217 -6.58 11.88 8.39
N ARG A 218 -5.69 11.74 9.39
CA ARG A 218 -5.75 12.54 10.63
C ARG A 218 -5.67 14.06 10.39
N HIS A 219 -4.92 14.51 9.39
CA HIS A 219 -4.89 15.94 9.02
C HIS A 219 -6.17 16.38 8.29
N LEU A 220 -6.66 15.56 7.35
CA LEU A 220 -7.89 15.76 6.58
C LEU A 220 -9.13 15.87 7.50
N VAL A 221 -9.28 15.00 8.50
CA VAL A 221 -10.37 15.05 9.49
C VAL A 221 -10.31 16.33 10.33
N ARG A 222 -9.12 16.75 10.78
CA ARG A 222 -8.95 18.02 11.52
C ARG A 222 -9.29 19.24 10.65
N LEU A 223 -9.01 19.18 9.35
CA LEU A 223 -9.39 20.23 8.40
C LEU A 223 -10.90 20.25 8.10
N LYS A 224 -11.55 19.08 7.96
CA LYS A 224 -13.02 18.92 7.89
C LYS A 224 -13.70 19.62 9.07
N GLN A 225 -13.30 19.30 10.30
CA GLN A 225 -13.88 19.95 11.49
C GLN A 225 -13.60 21.46 11.52
N GLY A 226 -12.37 21.89 11.20
CA GLY A 226 -12.02 23.30 11.15
C GLY A 226 -12.83 24.11 10.13
N ALA A 227 -13.24 23.49 9.01
CA ALA A 227 -14.14 24.07 8.02
C ALA A 227 -15.59 24.17 8.52
N ILE A 228 -16.12 23.11 9.16
CA ILE A 228 -17.44 23.09 9.80
C ILE A 228 -17.53 24.19 10.87
N ASP A 229 -16.54 24.28 11.75
CA ASP A 229 -16.46 25.33 12.76
C ASP A 229 -16.39 26.73 12.14
N PHE A 230 -15.72 26.89 10.98
CA PHE A 230 -15.61 28.17 10.29
C PHE A 230 -16.94 28.60 9.66
N HIS A 231 -17.65 27.67 9.00
CA HIS A 231 -19.00 27.88 8.49
C HIS A 231 -19.95 28.29 9.62
N GLN A 232 -19.98 27.51 10.71
CA GLN A 232 -20.83 27.78 11.87
C GLN A 232 -20.52 29.16 12.49
N ARG A 233 -19.24 29.50 12.70
CA ARG A 233 -18.83 30.84 13.19
C ARG A 233 -19.21 31.99 12.25
N LYS A 234 -19.28 31.78 10.93
CA LYS A 234 -19.76 32.79 9.96
C LYS A 234 -21.27 32.98 10.08
N LEU A 235 -22.02 31.88 10.11
CA LEU A 235 -23.48 31.87 10.21
C LEU A 235 -23.97 32.46 11.54
N ASP A 236 -23.33 32.11 12.66
CA ASP A 236 -23.64 32.69 13.97
C ASP A 236 -23.37 34.19 14.06
N ARG A 237 -22.33 34.71 13.38
CA ARG A 237 -22.11 36.16 13.28
C ARG A 237 -23.26 36.85 12.55
N MET A 238 -23.74 36.31 11.43
CA MET A 238 -24.89 36.86 10.70
C MET A 238 -26.18 36.83 11.55
N LYS A 239 -26.46 35.69 12.18
CA LYS A 239 -27.59 35.49 13.11
C LYS A 239 -27.55 36.50 14.27
N ASN A 240 -26.38 36.72 14.87
CA ASN A 240 -26.20 37.65 15.97
C ASN A 240 -26.31 39.11 15.52
N THR A 241 -25.78 39.49 14.36
CA THR A 241 -25.98 40.83 13.78
C THR A 241 -27.47 41.14 13.61
N ILE A 242 -28.26 40.21 13.07
CA ILE A 242 -29.71 40.40 12.94
C ILE A 242 -30.39 40.47 14.32
N LYS A 243 -30.09 39.54 15.24
CA LYS A 243 -30.66 39.56 16.60
C LYS A 243 -30.35 40.84 17.38
N VAL A 244 -29.17 41.42 17.19
CA VAL A 244 -28.80 42.73 17.73
C VAL A 244 -29.62 43.84 17.08
N ASN A 245 -29.72 43.87 15.74
CA ASN A 245 -30.47 44.91 15.02
C ASN A 245 -31.97 44.89 15.38
N LEU A 246 -32.59 43.69 15.42
CA LEU A 246 -33.96 43.47 15.90
C LEU A 246 -34.18 43.84 17.38
N SER A 247 -33.11 44.03 18.16
CA SER A 247 -33.18 44.40 19.59
C SER A 247 -32.84 45.87 19.83
N LYS A 248 -32.31 46.58 18.83
CA LYS A 248 -32.08 48.03 18.84
C LYS A 248 -33.27 48.86 18.32
N VAL A 249 -34.28 48.22 17.72
CA VAL A 249 -35.56 48.87 17.38
C VAL A 249 -36.21 49.41 18.66
N GLN A 250 -36.45 50.72 18.70
CA GLN A 250 -36.88 51.43 19.90
C GLN A 250 -38.33 51.13 20.29
N GLN A 251 -39.23 51.08 19.31
CA GLN A 251 -40.64 50.75 19.50
C GLN A 251 -40.78 49.28 19.93
N LYS A 252 -41.34 49.05 21.13
CA LYS A 252 -41.51 47.72 21.75
C LYS A 252 -43.00 47.34 21.86
N THR A 253 -43.77 47.64 20.82
CA THR A 253 -45.19 47.27 20.71
C THR A 253 -45.35 45.75 20.86
N GLN A 254 -46.52 45.30 21.34
CA GLN A 254 -46.78 43.87 21.51
C GLN A 254 -46.68 43.12 20.16
N TYR A 255 -47.26 43.70 19.11
CA TYR A 255 -47.19 43.20 17.73
C TYR A 255 -45.75 43.05 17.21
N TRP A 256 -44.85 43.98 17.54
CA TRP A 256 -43.43 43.86 17.21
C TRP A 256 -42.76 42.68 17.93
N LYS A 257 -43.10 42.40 19.20
CA LYS A 257 -42.56 41.24 19.91
C LYS A 257 -42.97 39.92 19.26
N GLU A 258 -44.23 39.83 18.81
CA GLU A 258 -44.78 38.66 18.12
C GLU A 258 -44.11 38.46 16.75
N TYR A 259 -44.14 39.46 15.88
CA TYR A 259 -43.45 39.43 14.58
C TYR A 259 -41.94 39.11 14.72
N LYS A 260 -41.28 39.71 15.71
CA LYS A 260 -39.87 39.45 16.01
C LYS A 260 -39.63 38.00 16.47
N LYS A 261 -40.56 37.38 17.21
CA LYS A 261 -40.48 35.96 17.61
C LYS A 261 -40.49 35.07 16.38
N SER A 262 -41.46 35.24 15.48
CA SER A 262 -41.56 34.53 14.20
C SER A 262 -40.31 34.71 13.33
N LEU A 263 -39.87 35.95 13.10
CA LEU A 263 -38.67 36.23 12.32
C LEU A 263 -37.41 35.59 12.93
N VAL A 264 -37.27 35.62 14.26
CA VAL A 264 -36.16 34.94 14.96
C VAL A 264 -36.25 33.42 14.84
N GLN A 265 -37.46 32.84 14.82
CA GLN A 265 -37.66 31.41 14.60
C GLN A 265 -37.23 31.00 13.19
N PHE A 266 -37.76 31.61 12.12
CA PHE A 266 -37.38 31.30 10.74
C PHE A 266 -35.87 31.49 10.49
N ILE A 267 -35.24 32.49 11.13
CA ILE A 267 -33.78 32.68 11.11
C ILE A 267 -33.03 31.51 11.77
N ASN A 268 -33.54 30.94 12.86
CA ASN A 268 -32.91 29.78 13.49
C ASN A 268 -33.11 28.52 12.63
N GLU A 269 -34.29 28.33 12.03
CA GLU A 269 -34.61 27.20 11.14
C GLU A 269 -33.71 27.21 9.90
N LYS A 270 -33.59 28.35 9.21
CA LYS A 270 -32.62 28.52 8.11
C LYS A 270 -31.17 28.38 8.54
N SER A 271 -30.83 28.76 9.78
CA SER A 271 -29.50 28.50 10.34
C SER A 271 -29.23 27.00 10.54
N ILE A 272 -30.25 26.17 10.77
CA ILE A 272 -30.09 24.71 10.85
C ILE A 272 -29.99 24.12 9.45
N GLU A 273 -30.82 24.59 8.50
CA GLU A 273 -30.80 24.19 7.09
C GLU A 273 -29.42 24.38 6.47
N TYR A 274 -28.82 25.58 6.53
CA TYR A 274 -27.49 25.83 5.98
C TYR A 274 -26.39 25.02 6.66
N THR A 275 -26.44 24.83 7.99
CA THR A 275 -25.44 24.01 8.69
C THR A 275 -25.54 22.55 8.26
N LYS A 276 -26.76 22.03 8.02
CA LYS A 276 -26.93 20.70 7.42
C LYS A 276 -26.37 20.65 5.99
N MET A 277 -26.76 21.58 5.12
CA MET A 277 -26.29 21.63 3.73
C MET A 277 -24.76 21.70 3.63
N PHE A 278 -24.08 22.45 4.51
CA PHE A 278 -22.62 22.50 4.54
C PHE A 278 -22.00 21.18 4.99
N ASN A 279 -22.56 20.55 6.04
CA ASN A 279 -22.07 19.28 6.55
C ASN A 279 -22.24 18.14 5.53
N ASP A 280 -23.39 18.10 4.85
CA ASP A 280 -23.69 17.15 3.77
C ASP A 280 -22.70 17.37 2.60
N TYR A 281 -22.58 18.61 2.10
CA TYR A 281 -21.65 18.97 1.01
C TYR A 281 -20.18 18.64 1.32
N ILE A 282 -19.67 19.06 2.48
CA ILE A 282 -18.27 18.80 2.82
C ILE A 282 -18.04 17.30 3.01
N GLY A 283 -19.04 16.58 3.56
CA GLY A 283 -19.08 15.13 3.68
C GLY A 283 -18.91 14.41 2.34
N GLU A 284 -19.68 14.80 1.32
CA GLU A 284 -19.52 14.28 -0.05
C GLU A 284 -18.10 14.50 -0.59
N LYS A 285 -17.56 15.73 -0.41
CA LYS A 285 -16.18 16.03 -0.85
C LYS A 285 -15.12 15.22 -0.10
N MET A 286 -15.36 14.83 1.16
CA MET A 286 -14.41 13.99 1.91
C MET A 286 -14.10 12.67 1.17
N SER A 287 -15.07 12.06 0.48
CA SER A 287 -14.86 10.76 -0.19
C SER A 287 -13.73 10.82 -1.22
N SER A 288 -13.74 11.84 -2.09
CA SER A 288 -12.71 12.04 -3.12
C SER A 288 -11.39 12.54 -2.53
N LEU A 289 -11.43 13.44 -1.54
CA LEU A 289 -10.21 13.90 -0.86
C LEU A 289 -9.52 12.78 -0.06
N THR A 290 -10.27 11.79 0.42
CA THR A 290 -9.74 10.59 1.07
C THR A 290 -8.97 9.72 0.08
N GLU A 291 -9.54 9.49 -1.11
CA GLU A 291 -8.88 8.74 -2.20
C GLU A 291 -7.54 9.40 -2.58
N GLN A 292 -7.55 10.70 -2.85
CA GLN A 292 -6.35 11.45 -3.20
C GLN A 292 -5.31 11.51 -2.06
N CYS A 293 -5.76 11.52 -0.79
CA CYS A 293 -4.86 11.45 0.37
C CYS A 293 -4.16 10.09 0.51
N ILE A 294 -4.87 9.00 0.17
CA ILE A 294 -4.30 7.64 0.11
C ILE A 294 -3.35 7.53 -1.08
N SER A 295 -3.80 7.92 -2.28
CA SER A 295 -3.06 7.79 -3.54
C SER A 295 -1.80 8.67 -3.65
N ASN A 296 -1.67 9.73 -2.84
CA ASN A 296 -0.61 10.76 -2.89
C ASN A 296 -0.81 11.87 -3.96
N ASP A 297 -2.02 12.04 -4.48
CA ASP A 297 -2.30 12.98 -5.57
C ASP A 297 -2.48 14.43 -5.11
N LEU A 298 -2.76 14.65 -3.82
CA LEU A 298 -3.00 15.98 -3.24
C LEU A 298 -1.71 16.75 -2.93
N THR A 299 -1.43 17.80 -3.71
CA THR A 299 -0.36 18.78 -3.43
C THR A 299 -0.55 19.54 -2.12
N SER A 300 -1.79 19.83 -1.71
CA SER A 300 -2.10 20.47 -0.43
C SER A 300 -3.53 20.21 0.03
N ILE A 301 -3.68 19.30 0.99
CA ILE A 301 -4.96 18.97 1.65
C ILE A 301 -5.61 20.24 2.25
N LYS A 302 -4.81 21.12 2.84
CA LYS A 302 -5.29 22.39 3.40
C LYS A 302 -5.88 23.29 2.33
N THR A 303 -5.17 23.49 1.21
CA THR A 303 -5.62 24.38 0.13
C THR A 303 -6.94 23.89 -0.43
N GLU A 304 -7.09 22.58 -0.63
CA GLU A 304 -8.30 22.02 -1.23
C GLU A 304 -9.52 22.11 -0.30
N ILE A 305 -9.39 21.80 0.99
CA ILE A 305 -10.48 22.03 1.96
C ILE A 305 -10.89 23.52 2.01
N HIS A 306 -9.93 24.46 1.92
CA HIS A 306 -10.25 25.89 1.87
C HIS A 306 -10.93 26.27 0.54
N SER A 307 -10.54 25.66 -0.59
CA SER A 307 -11.19 25.83 -1.89
C SER A 307 -12.65 25.40 -1.85
N GLN A 308 -12.94 24.15 -1.44
CA GLN A 308 -14.32 23.64 -1.32
C GLN A 308 -15.16 24.47 -0.34
N THR A 309 -14.59 24.86 0.82
CA THR A 309 -15.27 25.74 1.79
C THR A 309 -15.62 27.11 1.18
N ASN A 310 -14.69 27.73 0.47
CA ASN A 310 -14.90 29.04 -0.15
C ASN A 310 -15.87 28.98 -1.33
N ASN A 311 -15.85 27.91 -2.13
CA ASN A 311 -16.82 27.68 -3.20
C ASN A 311 -18.24 27.58 -2.62
N PHE A 312 -18.48 26.70 -1.64
CA PHE A 312 -19.77 26.63 -0.96
C PHE A 312 -20.24 27.98 -0.42
N MET A 313 -19.35 28.72 0.27
CA MET A 313 -19.65 30.03 0.87
C MET A 313 -19.91 31.15 -0.15
N ARG A 314 -19.39 31.03 -1.39
CA ARG A 314 -19.64 31.96 -2.50
C ARG A 314 -20.96 31.63 -3.18
N ASP A 315 -21.21 30.35 -3.42
CA ASP A 315 -22.32 29.87 -4.24
C ASP A 315 -23.61 29.85 -3.40
N ASN A 316 -23.56 29.25 -2.21
CA ASN A 316 -24.60 29.36 -1.18
C ASN A 316 -24.42 30.66 -0.39
N ASN A 317 -24.98 31.75 -0.93
CA ASN A 317 -25.06 33.01 -0.21
C ASN A 317 -26.04 32.89 0.96
N LEU A 318 -25.47 32.72 2.16
CA LEU A 318 -26.14 32.59 3.45
C LEU A 318 -27.23 33.65 3.71
N LEU A 319 -28.10 33.32 4.68
CA LEU A 319 -29.05 34.09 5.52
C LEU A 319 -29.36 35.56 5.16
N PHE A 320 -28.35 36.40 4.87
CA PHE A 320 -28.53 37.79 4.44
C PHE A 320 -29.21 37.97 3.08
N LYS A 321 -29.18 37.00 2.16
CA LYS A 321 -30.01 37.07 0.93
C LYS A 321 -31.46 36.66 1.17
N GLU A 322 -31.71 35.67 2.01
CA GLU A 322 -33.06 35.20 2.29
C GLU A 322 -33.82 36.08 3.30
N ILE A 323 -33.16 37.01 3.99
CA ILE A 323 -33.75 37.84 5.06
C ILE A 323 -35.03 38.59 4.65
N GLU A 324 -35.20 38.93 3.38
CA GLU A 324 -36.43 39.54 2.84
C GLU A 324 -37.58 38.54 2.72
N SER A 325 -37.30 37.32 2.27
CA SER A 325 -38.25 36.21 2.33
C SER A 325 -38.65 35.93 3.79
N LEU A 326 -37.69 35.88 4.71
CA LEU A 326 -37.98 35.61 6.13
C LEU A 326 -38.79 36.74 6.79
N LYS A 327 -38.53 38.01 6.46
CA LYS A 327 -39.35 39.16 6.91
C LYS A 327 -40.78 39.08 6.37
N PHE A 328 -40.96 38.61 5.14
CA PHE A 328 -42.28 38.43 4.53
C PHE A 328 -43.02 37.24 5.14
N GLN A 329 -42.36 36.10 5.34
CA GLN A 329 -42.92 34.94 6.05
C GLN A 329 -43.37 35.28 7.48
N ALA A 330 -42.58 36.08 8.21
CA ALA A 330 -42.97 36.59 9.53
C ALA A 330 -44.16 37.56 9.49
N LEU A 331 -44.41 38.25 8.37
CA LEU A 331 -45.61 39.07 8.18
C LEU A 331 -46.83 38.18 7.91
N GLU A 332 -46.71 37.18 7.04
CA GLU A 332 -47.79 36.25 6.74
C GLU A 332 -48.19 35.42 7.97
N GLU A 333 -47.23 34.95 8.77
CA GLU A 333 -47.55 34.26 10.03
C GLU A 333 -48.24 35.21 11.03
N PHE A 334 -47.78 36.47 11.13
CA PHE A 334 -48.42 37.47 11.98
C PHE A 334 -49.86 37.77 11.55
N ILE A 335 -50.11 37.95 10.24
CA ILE A 335 -51.46 38.12 9.68
C ILE A 335 -52.32 36.89 9.99
N GLN A 336 -51.77 35.68 9.78
CA GLN A 336 -52.51 34.44 10.00
C GLN A 336 -52.95 34.28 11.46
N GLN A 337 -52.04 34.52 12.41
CA GLN A 337 -52.29 34.38 13.85
C GLN A 337 -53.22 35.48 14.38
N ASN A 338 -52.96 36.76 14.06
CA ASN A 338 -53.68 37.89 14.65
C ASN A 338 -54.94 38.33 13.90
N ILE A 339 -55.05 38.03 12.59
CA ILE A 339 -56.17 38.47 11.74
C ILE A 339 -56.96 37.28 11.21
N THR A 340 -56.36 36.39 10.40
CA THR A 340 -57.11 35.36 9.67
C THR A 340 -57.82 34.38 10.60
N ILE A 341 -57.13 33.88 11.62
CA ILE A 341 -57.72 32.96 12.61
C ILE A 341 -58.76 33.70 13.47
N GLN A 342 -58.43 34.91 13.97
CA GLN A 342 -59.36 35.67 14.82
C GLN A 342 -60.65 36.08 14.09
N ARG A 343 -60.62 36.30 12.77
CA ARG A 343 -61.80 36.63 11.95
C ARG A 343 -62.87 35.54 12.00
N ASN A 344 -62.49 34.29 12.22
CA ASN A 344 -63.42 33.16 12.29
C ASN A 344 -64.14 33.07 13.65
N HIS A 345 -63.75 33.89 14.63
CA HIS A 345 -64.29 33.92 16.00
C HIS A 345 -64.96 35.26 16.34
N LEU A 346 -65.48 35.97 15.32
CA LEU A 346 -66.20 37.23 15.50
C LEU A 346 -67.67 36.99 15.85
N GLU A 347 -68.14 37.64 16.93
CA GLU A 347 -69.53 37.56 17.43
C GLU A 347 -70.57 37.95 16.38
N LYS A 348 -70.23 38.93 15.53
CA LYS A 348 -71.05 39.40 14.42
C LYS A 348 -70.32 39.16 13.11
N LYS A 349 -70.99 38.46 12.17
CA LYS A 349 -70.46 38.18 10.83
C LYS A 349 -70.22 39.50 10.06
N PRO A 350 -69.02 39.74 9.50
CA PRO A 350 -68.75 40.91 8.66
C PRO A 350 -69.45 40.86 7.29
N THR A 351 -69.61 42.02 6.65
CA THR A 351 -70.08 42.13 5.25
C THR A 351 -68.99 41.62 4.28
N PRO A 352 -69.36 41.10 3.09
CA PRO A 352 -68.40 40.79 2.03
C PRO A 352 -67.58 42.00 1.60
N THR A 353 -68.20 43.20 1.60
CA THR A 353 -67.55 44.47 1.27
C THR A 353 -66.46 44.81 2.30
N ALA A 354 -66.75 44.80 3.60
CA ALA A 354 -65.74 45.03 4.64
C ALA A 354 -64.61 43.97 4.62
N ILE A 355 -64.92 42.72 4.27
CA ILE A 355 -63.90 41.66 4.09
C ILE A 355 -62.97 42.03 2.93
N SER A 356 -63.50 42.40 1.76
CA SER A 356 -62.70 42.83 0.62
C SER A 356 -61.87 44.09 0.92
N THR A 357 -62.43 45.03 1.68
CA THR A 357 -61.73 46.24 2.15
C THR A 357 -60.56 45.91 3.08
N LEU A 358 -60.73 45.00 4.03
CA LEU A 358 -59.65 44.51 4.88
C LEU A 358 -58.56 43.78 4.07
N GLU A 359 -58.95 42.91 3.14
CA GLU A 359 -58.03 42.12 2.32
C GLU A 359 -57.21 43.00 1.36
N LYS A 360 -57.81 44.04 0.78
CA LYS A 360 -57.09 45.09 0.02
C LYS A 360 -56.06 45.82 0.88
N PHE A 361 -56.40 46.14 2.14
CA PHE A 361 -55.46 46.81 3.05
C PHE A 361 -54.30 45.90 3.45
N ILE A 362 -54.56 44.61 3.74
CA ILE A 362 -53.53 43.60 3.99
C ILE A 362 -52.59 43.50 2.79
N GLU A 363 -53.13 43.49 1.57
CA GLU A 363 -52.32 43.43 0.34
C GLU A 363 -51.50 44.71 0.12
N LYS A 364 -52.02 45.89 0.49
CA LYS A 364 -51.23 47.14 0.53
C LYS A 364 -50.05 47.02 1.51
N VAL A 365 -50.26 46.46 2.70
CA VAL A 365 -49.20 46.24 3.71
C VAL A 365 -48.14 45.23 3.24
N ARG A 366 -48.55 44.11 2.63
CA ARG A 366 -47.65 43.11 2.01
C ARG A 366 -46.74 43.75 0.96
N ASN A 367 -47.32 44.52 0.04
CA ASN A 367 -46.57 45.14 -1.04
C ASN A 367 -45.63 46.25 -0.53
N ILE A 368 -46.00 46.98 0.54
CA ILE A 368 -45.09 47.90 1.23
C ILE A 368 -43.87 47.14 1.76
N LEU A 369 -44.05 46.07 2.56
CA LEU A 369 -42.91 45.34 3.15
C LEU A 369 -42.03 44.66 2.09
N LYS A 370 -42.62 44.22 0.98
CA LYS A 370 -41.94 43.49 -0.10
C LYS A 370 -41.18 44.38 -1.09
N THR A 371 -41.67 45.59 -1.39
CA THR A 371 -41.15 46.41 -2.50
C THR A 371 -40.54 47.74 -2.09
N ASN A 372 -40.88 48.30 -0.93
CA ASN A 372 -40.37 49.61 -0.52
C ASN A 372 -38.92 49.50 0.00
N PRO A 373 -37.93 50.20 -0.61
CA PRO A 373 -36.52 50.10 -0.23
C PRO A 373 -36.21 50.39 1.25
N ARG A 374 -37.09 51.12 1.96
CA ARG A 374 -36.94 51.36 3.40
C ARG A 374 -37.01 50.10 4.26
N PHE A 375 -37.57 49.00 3.73
CA PHE A 375 -37.71 47.72 4.42
C PHE A 375 -36.78 46.62 3.89
N ILE A 376 -36.05 46.87 2.79
CA ILE A 376 -35.14 45.92 2.12
C ILE A 376 -33.79 45.85 2.87
N GLY A 377 -33.14 44.68 2.96
CA GLY A 377 -31.88 44.47 3.70
C GLY A 377 -32.03 44.20 5.20
N HIS A 378 -30.92 44.27 5.96
CA HIS A 378 -30.82 43.75 7.34
C HIS A 378 -30.25 44.71 8.41
N GLU A 379 -30.12 46.01 8.09
CA GLU A 379 -29.71 47.04 9.05
C GLU A 379 -30.85 47.44 10.00
N ILE A 380 -30.50 48.12 11.11
CA ILE A 380 -31.47 48.64 12.09
C ILE A 380 -32.56 49.49 11.41
N LYS A 381 -32.18 50.35 10.46
CA LYS A 381 -33.10 51.23 9.73
C LYS A 381 -34.19 50.48 8.95
N HIS A 382 -33.89 49.26 8.48
CA HIS A 382 -34.82 48.41 7.71
C HIS A 382 -35.84 47.67 8.59
N TYR A 383 -35.52 47.50 9.87
CA TYR A 383 -36.48 46.99 10.86
C TYR A 383 -37.25 48.11 11.58
N GLY A 384 -36.71 49.33 11.62
CA GLY A 384 -37.21 50.44 12.43
C GLY A 384 -38.64 50.88 12.12
N MET A 385 -39.11 50.72 10.87
CA MET A 385 -40.47 51.11 10.45
C MET A 385 -41.49 49.95 10.50
N ILE A 386 -41.07 48.73 10.84
CA ILE A 386 -41.96 47.56 10.90
C ILE A 386 -42.97 47.65 12.06
N PRO A 387 -42.63 48.10 13.29
CA PRO A 387 -43.60 48.18 14.39
C PRO A 387 -44.78 49.10 14.08
N ASP A 388 -44.54 50.26 13.44
CA ASP A 388 -45.58 51.18 12.99
C ASP A 388 -46.47 50.57 11.90
N LEU A 389 -45.88 49.83 10.94
CA LEU A 389 -46.63 49.14 9.89
C LEU A 389 -47.56 48.06 10.47
N LEU A 390 -47.06 47.28 11.44
CA LEU A 390 -47.85 46.28 12.18
C LEU A 390 -48.94 46.95 13.05
N GLN A 391 -48.64 48.10 13.67
CA GLN A 391 -49.62 48.84 14.48
C GLN A 391 -50.72 49.45 13.60
N ARG A 392 -50.39 50.04 12.44
CA ARG A 392 -51.38 50.52 11.46
C ARG A 392 -52.29 49.38 10.98
N LEU A 393 -51.72 48.21 10.69
CA LEU A 393 -52.46 47.00 10.34
C LEU A 393 -53.42 46.54 11.45
N MET A 394 -52.95 46.46 12.70
CA MET A 394 -53.78 46.00 13.81
C MET A 394 -54.86 47.02 14.22
N ILE A 395 -54.60 48.33 14.12
CA ILE A 395 -55.64 49.35 14.27
C ILE A 395 -56.72 49.16 13.20
N TYR A 396 -56.33 48.98 11.94
CA TYR A 396 -57.29 48.78 10.84
C TYR A 396 -58.12 47.50 11.01
N TYR A 397 -57.51 46.42 11.50
CA TYR A 397 -58.22 45.19 11.85
C TYR A 397 -59.13 45.34 13.09
N CYS A 398 -58.74 46.13 14.10
CA CYS A 398 -59.61 46.46 15.22
C CYS A 398 -60.87 47.22 14.76
N CYS A 399 -60.74 48.18 13.84
CA CYS A 399 -61.88 48.90 13.25
C CYS A 399 -62.84 47.96 12.49
N PHE A 400 -62.29 46.98 11.76
CA PHE A 400 -63.05 45.90 11.11
C PHE A 400 -63.77 45.01 12.14
N LYS A 401 -63.04 44.57 13.19
CA LYS A 401 -63.53 43.65 14.23
C LYS A 401 -64.74 44.21 14.98
N ILE A 402 -64.75 45.50 15.31
CA ILE A 402 -65.90 46.17 15.95
C ILE A 402 -66.95 46.67 14.96
N GLN A 403 -66.77 46.43 13.65
CA GLN A 403 -67.65 46.84 12.56
C GLN A 403 -68.03 48.34 12.61
N LEU A 404 -67.01 49.23 12.69
CA LEU A 404 -67.24 50.67 12.72
C LEU A 404 -68.11 51.15 11.53
N PRO A 405 -69.08 52.07 11.77
CA PRO A 405 -69.78 52.77 10.69
C PRO A 405 -68.78 53.43 9.73
N LEU A 406 -69.10 53.40 8.43
CA LEU A 406 -68.25 53.93 7.35
C LEU A 406 -66.84 53.29 7.25
N TYR A 407 -66.58 52.14 7.88
CA TYR A 407 -65.32 51.39 7.69
C TYR A 407 -65.02 51.11 6.21
N GLU A 408 -66.04 50.81 5.41
CA GLU A 408 -65.92 50.55 3.97
C GLU A 408 -65.49 51.82 3.19
N SER A 409 -65.89 53.01 3.64
CA SER A 409 -65.45 54.32 3.11
C SER A 409 -64.10 54.79 3.67
N SER A 410 -63.64 54.22 4.79
CA SER A 410 -62.43 54.66 5.50
C SER A 410 -61.17 54.52 4.65
N LEU A 411 -61.09 53.51 3.77
CA LEU A 411 -59.92 53.27 2.92
C LEU A 411 -59.81 54.38 1.87
N GLU A 412 -60.93 54.79 1.26
CA GLU A 412 -60.97 55.90 0.30
C GLU A 412 -60.60 57.24 0.95
N LEU A 413 -61.03 57.48 2.19
CA LEU A 413 -60.66 58.67 2.97
C LEU A 413 -59.15 58.65 3.31
N LEU A 414 -58.62 57.51 3.76
CA LEU A 414 -57.21 57.34 4.10
C LEU A 414 -56.30 57.51 2.87
N ASP A 415 -56.67 56.97 1.72
CA ASP A 415 -55.90 57.15 0.48
C ASP A 415 -55.92 58.62 0.01
N LYS A 416 -57.04 59.33 0.13
CA LYS A 416 -57.12 60.78 -0.17
C LYS A 416 -56.28 61.63 0.78
N ILE A 417 -56.24 61.29 2.07
CA ILE A 417 -55.36 61.96 3.05
C ILE A 417 -53.89 61.67 2.73
N GLU A 418 -53.54 60.41 2.43
CA GLU A 418 -52.17 59.98 2.09
C GLU A 418 -51.67 60.56 0.74
N GLN A 419 -52.59 61.00 -0.13
CA GLN A 419 -52.32 61.74 -1.37
C GLN A 419 -52.41 63.28 -1.21
N ASN A 420 -52.65 63.81 -0.01
CA ASN A 420 -52.89 65.23 0.28
C ASN A 420 -54.09 65.87 -0.49
N THR A 421 -55.04 65.07 -0.99
CA THR A 421 -56.26 65.58 -1.67
C THR A 421 -57.40 65.95 -0.72
N VAL A 422 -57.25 65.72 0.59
CA VAL A 422 -58.17 66.19 1.64
C VAL A 422 -57.42 67.06 2.65
N THR A 423 -57.62 68.38 2.56
CA THR A 423 -57.04 69.38 3.49
C THR A 423 -57.97 69.76 4.63
N THR A 424 -59.28 69.49 4.52
CA THR A 424 -60.29 69.84 5.53
C THR A 424 -61.29 68.70 5.72
N ILE A 425 -61.52 68.29 6.97
CA ILE A 425 -62.59 67.35 7.34
C ILE A 425 -63.60 68.10 8.21
N ALA A 426 -64.75 68.44 7.63
CA ALA A 426 -65.83 69.11 8.35
C ALA A 426 -66.75 68.07 9.03
N THR A 427 -66.48 67.73 10.28
CA THR A 427 -67.37 66.88 11.08
C THR A 427 -68.61 67.65 11.52
N SER A 428 -69.68 67.57 10.73
CA SER A 428 -71.00 68.02 11.16
C SER A 428 -71.55 67.06 12.23
N THR A 429 -71.33 67.39 13.51
CA THR A 429 -72.05 66.77 14.63
C THR A 429 -73.45 67.36 14.70
N GLY A 430 -74.33 66.91 13.80
CA GLY A 430 -75.76 67.21 13.87
C GLY A 430 -76.33 66.75 15.22
N SER A 431 -76.98 67.68 15.92
CA SER A 431 -77.62 67.46 17.23
C SER A 431 -79.06 66.97 17.08
#